data_AF-A0A5D6XN10-F1
#
_entry.id   AF-A0A5D6XN10-F1
#
_cell.length_a   1.000
_cell.length_b   1.000
_cell.length_c   1.000
_cell.angle_alpha   90.00
_cell.angle_beta   90.00
_cell.angle_gamma   90.00
#
_symmetry.space_group_name_H-M   'P 1'
#
loop_
_entity.id
_entity.type
_entity.pdbx_description
1 polymer ?
#
loop_
_entity_poly.entity_id
_entity_poly.type
_entity_poly.pdbx_seq_one_letter_code
_entity_poly.pdbx_strand_id
1 'polypeptide(L)'
;MSLIRPQADIPVVSVSINGRLDARAHFELGRALQPLRDDDTLIICSGQATHNLNAGFSSSEAPGWATEFVKWLDATVATSSSLSYSERRDVVERWQHIPSAKRAHPTPDRFTPFVAAIGAGMETARPAATKLSGGWAIGHMSFASYAWGVVDS
;
A
#
# COMPACT_ATOMS: atom_id res chain seq x y z
N MET A 1 4.75 -11.82 10.94
CA MET A 1 4.88 -11.45 12.37
C MET A 1 6.22 -11.86 12.98
N SER A 2 6.78 -13.04 12.68
CA SER A 2 8.08 -13.48 13.23
C SER A 2 9.24 -12.49 13.06
N LEU A 3 9.27 -11.70 11.98
CA LEU A 3 10.29 -10.67 11.76
C LEU A 3 10.07 -9.38 12.56
N ILE A 4 8.81 -8.99 12.79
CA ILE A 4 8.44 -7.71 13.42
C ILE A 4 8.27 -7.87 14.94
N ARG A 5 7.76 -9.01 15.38
CA ARG A 5 7.57 -9.37 16.80
C ARG A 5 7.75 -10.88 17.02
N PRO A 6 9.00 -11.36 17.15
CA PRO A 6 9.30 -12.78 17.34
C PRO A 6 8.64 -13.42 18.57
N GLN A 7 8.40 -12.63 19.62
CA GLN A 7 7.84 -13.07 20.90
C GLN A 7 6.38 -13.52 20.80
N ALA A 8 5.66 -13.10 19.75
CA ALA A 8 4.25 -13.44 19.51
C ALA A 8 3.32 -13.16 20.70
N ASP A 9 3.61 -12.11 21.45
CA ASP A 9 2.93 -11.69 22.68
C ASP A 9 1.84 -10.62 22.45
N ILE A 10 1.62 -10.22 21.19
CA ILE A 10 0.56 -9.29 20.78
C ILE A 10 -0.56 -10.10 20.10
N PRO A 11 -1.83 -10.00 20.56
CA PRO A 11 -2.95 -10.64 19.90
C PRO A 11 -3.11 -10.21 18.43
N VAL A 12 -3.40 -11.16 17.54
CA VAL A 12 -3.57 -10.88 16.11
C VAL A 12 -4.93 -11.35 15.64
N VAL A 13 -5.67 -10.44 15.02
CA VAL A 13 -6.89 -10.74 14.27
C VAL A 13 -6.58 -10.67 12.78
N SER A 14 -6.87 -11.76 12.05
CA SER A 14 -6.66 -11.81 10.61
C SER A 14 -7.94 -11.41 9.86
N VAL A 15 -7.82 -10.42 8.98
CA VAL A 15 -8.89 -10.01 8.06
C VAL A 15 -8.48 -10.39 6.65
N SER A 16 -9.36 -11.12 5.95
CA SER A 16 -9.12 -11.52 4.56
C SER A 16 -9.59 -10.46 3.58
N ILE A 17 -8.87 -10.33 2.46
CA ILE A 17 -9.25 -9.47 1.34
C ILE A 17 -10.18 -10.22 0.38
N ASN A 18 -11.24 -9.57 -0.09
CA ASN A 18 -12.19 -10.16 -1.02
C ASN A 18 -11.83 -9.78 -2.47
N GLY A 19 -11.23 -10.72 -3.20
CA GLY A 19 -10.81 -10.51 -4.59
C GLY A 19 -11.93 -10.20 -5.59
N ARG A 20 -13.21 -10.25 -5.20
CA ARG A 20 -14.35 -9.85 -6.03
C ARG A 20 -14.75 -8.38 -5.89
N LEU A 21 -14.20 -7.68 -4.91
CA LEU A 21 -14.50 -6.28 -4.64
C LEU A 21 -13.51 -5.36 -5.37
N ASP A 22 -13.96 -4.16 -5.71
CA ASP A 22 -13.15 -3.14 -6.38
C ASP A 22 -12.28 -2.33 -5.40
N ALA A 23 -11.45 -1.44 -5.94
CA ALA A 23 -10.56 -0.60 -5.11
C ALA A 23 -11.35 0.29 -4.14
N ARG A 24 -12.50 0.83 -4.55
CA ARG A 24 -13.36 1.66 -3.70
C ARG A 24 -13.86 0.87 -2.49
N ALA A 25 -14.39 -0.32 -2.69
CA ALA A 25 -14.85 -1.16 -1.59
C ALA A 25 -13.73 -1.52 -0.59
N HIS A 26 -12.50 -1.71 -1.07
CA HIS A 26 -11.34 -1.95 -0.19
C HIS A 26 -10.87 -0.69 0.54
N PHE A 27 -10.94 0.48 -0.09
CA PHE A 27 -10.69 1.75 0.58
C PHE A 27 -11.70 1.97 1.72
N GLU A 28 -12.98 1.70 1.44
CA GLU A 28 -14.07 1.79 2.42
C GLU A 28 -13.92 0.77 3.56
N LEU A 29 -13.44 -0.45 3.28
CA LEU A 29 -13.04 -1.42 4.31
C LEU A 29 -11.96 -0.83 5.22
N GLY A 30 -10.91 -0.23 4.64
CA GLY A 30 -9.87 0.47 5.39
C GLY A 30 -10.44 1.55 6.29
N ARG A 31 -11.32 2.41 5.75
CA ARG A 31 -11.96 3.48 6.50
C ARG A 31 -12.81 2.95 7.66
N ALA A 32 -13.49 1.82 7.48
CA ALA A 32 -14.25 1.18 8.55
C ALA A 32 -13.36 0.67 9.70
N LEU A 33 -12.10 0.32 9.40
CA LEU A 33 -11.11 -0.10 10.40
C LEU A 33 -10.37 1.08 11.04
N GLN A 34 -10.40 2.26 10.42
CA GLN A 34 -9.66 3.45 10.88
C GLN A 34 -9.82 3.77 12.36
N PRO A 35 -11.03 3.71 12.98
CA PRO A 35 -11.20 4.03 14.40
C PRO A 35 -10.44 3.11 15.36
N LEU A 36 -10.06 1.91 14.93
CA LEU A 36 -9.28 0.99 15.77
C LEU A 36 -7.89 1.56 16.09
N ARG A 37 -7.32 2.42 15.22
CA ARG A 37 -6.03 3.07 15.48
C ARG A 37 -6.05 3.95 16.72
N ASP A 38 -7.22 4.43 17.13
CA ASP A 38 -7.40 5.25 18.33
C ASP A 38 -7.55 4.38 19.60
N ASP A 39 -7.62 3.06 19.45
CA ASP A 39 -7.82 2.07 20.53
C ASP A 39 -6.65 1.05 20.57
N ASP A 40 -5.42 1.58 20.70
CA ASP A 40 -4.16 0.83 20.85
C ASP A 40 -3.95 -0.31 19.82
N THR A 41 -4.53 -0.17 18.62
CA THR A 41 -4.50 -1.21 17.60
C THR A 41 -3.64 -0.80 16.41
N LEU A 42 -2.65 -1.64 16.10
CA LEU A 42 -1.85 -1.54 14.88
C LEU A 42 -2.54 -2.26 13.73
N ILE A 43 -2.83 -1.54 12.65
CA ILE A 43 -3.34 -2.11 11.40
C ILE A 43 -2.15 -2.39 10.46
N ILE A 44 -1.90 -3.66 10.17
CA ILE A 44 -0.86 -4.08 9.22
C ILE A 44 -1.51 -4.66 7.97
N CYS A 45 -1.27 -4.04 6.82
CA CYS A 45 -1.62 -4.62 5.52
C CYS A 45 -0.34 -5.05 4.82
N SER A 46 -0.24 -6.34 4.49
CA SER A 46 0.92 -6.90 3.80
C SER A 46 0.56 -7.24 2.35
N GLY A 47 1.42 -6.80 1.43
CA GLY A 47 1.27 -6.98 -0.01
C GLY A 47 2.59 -6.64 -0.69
N GLN A 48 2.54 -6.28 -1.98
CA GLN A 48 3.71 -5.82 -2.73
C GLN A 48 3.34 -4.63 -3.60
N ALA A 49 4.20 -3.62 -3.63
CA ALA A 49 3.98 -2.42 -4.44
C ALA A 49 3.99 -2.75 -5.95
N THR A 50 4.78 -3.73 -6.38
CA THR A 50 4.77 -4.27 -7.74
C THR A 50 4.92 -5.78 -7.70
N HIS A 51 4.10 -6.52 -8.46
CA HIS A 51 4.09 -7.98 -8.46
C HIS A 51 3.59 -8.54 -9.80
N ASN A 52 4.52 -8.89 -10.70
CA ASN A 52 4.19 -9.46 -12.00
C ASN A 52 5.04 -10.70 -12.31
N LEU A 53 4.54 -11.87 -11.91
CA LEU A 53 5.20 -13.14 -12.18
C LEU A 53 5.40 -13.44 -13.68
N ASN A 54 4.57 -12.86 -14.56
CA ASN A 54 4.72 -13.02 -16.01
C ASN A 54 5.90 -12.23 -16.58
N ALA A 55 6.48 -11.29 -15.83
CA ALA A 55 7.65 -10.53 -16.25
C ALA A 55 8.97 -11.29 -16.09
N GLY A 56 8.93 -12.49 -15.48
CA GLY A 56 10.12 -13.27 -15.17
C GLY A 56 10.94 -12.67 -14.02
N PHE A 57 11.92 -13.45 -13.57
CA PHE A 57 12.82 -13.09 -12.48
C PHE A 57 14.16 -12.64 -13.04
N SER A 58 14.69 -11.54 -12.51
CA SER A 58 15.99 -10.98 -12.92
C SER A 58 16.76 -10.48 -11.70
N SER A 59 18.08 -10.44 -11.77
CA SER A 59 18.93 -9.70 -10.83
C SER A 59 19.27 -8.29 -11.33
N SER A 60 18.79 -7.93 -12.53
CA SER A 60 18.98 -6.60 -13.12
C SER A 60 18.18 -5.53 -12.37
N GLU A 61 18.49 -4.27 -12.68
CA GLU A 61 17.70 -3.12 -12.21
C GLU A 61 16.20 -3.25 -12.54
N ALA A 62 15.40 -2.59 -11.72
CA ALA A 62 13.96 -2.57 -11.88
C ALA A 62 13.57 -1.91 -13.21
N PRO A 63 12.70 -2.54 -14.02
CA PRO A 63 12.31 -1.99 -15.31
C PRO A 63 11.49 -0.71 -15.14
N GLY A 64 11.50 0.15 -16.17
CA GLY A 64 10.85 1.46 -16.16
C GLY A 64 9.41 1.44 -15.63
N TRP A 65 8.57 0.55 -16.15
CA TRP A 65 7.17 0.39 -15.71
C TRP A 65 7.03 0.13 -14.20
N ALA A 66 7.97 -0.60 -13.59
CA ALA A 66 7.91 -0.91 -12.16
C ALA A 66 8.27 0.33 -11.35
N THR A 67 9.35 1.02 -11.75
CA THR A 67 9.77 2.27 -11.12
C THR A 67 8.72 3.37 -11.29
N GLU A 68 8.03 3.43 -12.42
CA GLU A 68 6.92 4.37 -12.68
C GLU A 68 5.74 4.13 -11.75
N PHE A 69 5.38 2.85 -11.50
CA PHE A 69 4.33 2.52 -10.53
C PHE A 69 4.70 2.99 -9.12
N VAL A 70 5.92 2.73 -8.67
CA VAL A 70 6.38 3.17 -7.34
C VAL A 70 6.49 4.69 -7.24
N LYS A 71 6.94 5.38 -8.30
CA LYS A 71 6.94 6.85 -8.36
C LYS A 71 5.52 7.40 -8.26
N TRP A 72 4.55 6.77 -8.94
CA TRP A 72 3.14 7.13 -8.81
C TRP A 72 2.65 6.92 -7.36
N LEU A 73 3.02 5.82 -6.69
CA LEU A 73 2.69 5.63 -5.27
C LEU A 73 3.26 6.76 -4.41
N ASP A 74 4.54 7.07 -4.54
CA ASP A 74 5.18 8.13 -3.77
C ASP A 74 4.49 9.48 -4.00
N ALA A 75 4.22 9.84 -5.26
CA ALA A 75 3.50 11.05 -5.62
C ALA A 75 2.04 11.07 -5.14
N THR A 76 1.46 9.92 -4.81
CA THR A 76 0.07 9.78 -4.34
C THR A 76 -0.02 9.76 -2.81
N VAL A 77 0.85 9.02 -2.12
CA VAL A 77 0.69 8.75 -0.68
C VAL A 77 1.75 9.40 0.20
N ALA A 78 2.95 9.72 -0.29
CA ALA A 78 4.02 10.20 0.57
C ALA A 78 3.78 11.64 1.10
N THR A 79 4.57 12.04 2.09
CA THR A 79 4.65 13.41 2.64
C THR A 79 5.05 14.45 1.60
N SER A 80 5.74 14.06 0.53
CA SER A 80 6.07 14.93 -0.60
C SER A 80 4.91 15.19 -1.56
N SER A 81 3.79 14.45 -1.43
CA SER A 81 2.63 14.63 -2.31
C SER A 81 1.82 15.87 -1.91
N SER A 82 1.48 16.69 -2.89
CA SER A 82 0.62 17.87 -2.73
C SER A 82 -0.88 17.57 -2.80
N LEU A 83 -1.27 16.31 -3.00
CA LEU A 83 -2.68 15.93 -3.14
C LEU A 83 -3.42 16.05 -1.81
N SER A 84 -4.62 16.62 -1.86
CA SER A 84 -5.59 16.61 -0.75
C SER A 84 -6.12 15.20 -0.47
N TYR A 85 -6.81 15.03 0.65
CA TYR A 85 -7.48 13.76 0.98
C TYR A 85 -8.38 13.26 -0.16
N SER A 86 -9.23 14.13 -0.71
CA SER A 86 -10.16 13.77 -1.79
C SER A 86 -9.45 13.39 -3.07
N GLU A 87 -8.40 14.10 -3.46
CA GLU A 87 -7.64 13.79 -4.68
C GLU A 87 -6.88 12.48 -4.55
N ARG A 88 -6.28 12.20 -3.39
CA ARG A 88 -5.62 10.91 -3.11
C ARG A 88 -6.61 9.76 -3.21
N ARG A 89 -7.77 9.91 -2.56
CA ARG A 89 -8.86 8.93 -2.64
C ARG A 89 -9.24 8.67 -4.10
N ASP A 90 -9.52 9.72 -4.86
CA ASP A 90 -9.96 9.61 -6.26
C ASP A 90 -8.94 8.91 -7.16
N VAL A 91 -7.65 9.18 -6.96
CA VAL A 91 -6.55 8.55 -7.72
C VAL A 91 -6.35 7.10 -7.29
N VAL A 92 -6.43 6.81 -5.99
CA VAL A 92 -6.27 5.45 -5.44
C VAL A 92 -7.44 4.55 -5.84
N GLU A 93 -8.69 5.03 -5.79
CA GLU A 93 -9.86 4.26 -6.24
C GLU A 93 -9.78 3.90 -7.75
N ARG A 94 -8.98 4.66 -8.52
CA ARG A 94 -8.77 4.47 -9.96
C ARG A 94 -7.38 3.96 -10.33
N TRP A 95 -6.63 3.41 -9.37
CA TRP A 95 -5.23 3.02 -9.57
C TRP A 95 -5.01 2.08 -10.76
N GLN A 96 -5.99 1.23 -11.09
CA GLN A 96 -5.89 0.30 -12.23
C GLN A 96 -5.83 0.98 -13.60
N HIS A 97 -6.20 2.26 -13.68
CA HIS A 97 -6.17 3.06 -14.91
C HIS A 97 -4.83 3.73 -15.16
N ILE A 98 -3.89 3.70 -14.22
CA ILE A 98 -2.57 4.28 -14.47
C ILE A 98 -1.81 3.41 -15.49
N PRO A 99 -1.00 4.01 -16.39
CA PRO A 99 -0.36 3.27 -17.49
C PRO A 99 0.46 2.06 -17.05
N SER A 100 1.15 2.15 -15.91
CA SER A 100 2.00 1.09 -15.38
C SER A 100 1.23 0.00 -14.60
N ALA A 101 -0.02 0.23 -14.17
CA ALA A 101 -0.73 -0.69 -13.27
C ALA A 101 -0.92 -2.08 -13.87
N LYS A 102 -1.40 -2.18 -15.11
CA LYS A 102 -1.67 -3.47 -15.74
C LYS A 102 -0.41 -4.34 -15.84
N ARG A 103 0.75 -3.72 -16.01
CA ARG A 103 2.03 -4.43 -16.04
C ARG A 103 2.61 -4.65 -14.64
N ALA A 104 2.38 -3.76 -13.69
CA ALA A 104 2.80 -3.94 -12.31
C ALA A 104 2.00 -5.02 -11.58
N HIS A 105 0.72 -5.18 -11.95
CA HIS A 105 -0.26 -6.05 -11.31
C HIS A 105 -1.20 -6.63 -12.39
N PRO A 106 -0.82 -7.75 -13.04
CA PRO A 106 -1.71 -8.47 -13.97
C PRO A 106 -3.01 -8.90 -13.30
N THR A 107 -2.93 -9.20 -12.00
CA THR A 107 -4.06 -9.38 -11.07
C THR A 107 -3.89 -8.39 -9.92
N PRO A 108 -4.99 -7.84 -9.36
CA PRO A 108 -4.92 -6.78 -8.34
C PRO A 108 -4.56 -7.29 -6.93
N ASP A 109 -4.51 -8.60 -6.71
CA ASP A 109 -4.50 -9.26 -5.40
C ASP A 109 -3.40 -8.78 -4.44
N ARG A 110 -2.19 -8.49 -4.95
CA ARG A 110 -1.07 -8.07 -4.10
C ARG A 110 -1.05 -6.58 -3.77
N PHE A 111 -1.80 -5.78 -4.52
CA PHE A 111 -1.93 -4.34 -4.28
C PHE A 111 -3.18 -3.97 -3.49
N THR A 112 -4.25 -4.76 -3.59
CA THR A 112 -5.50 -4.54 -2.88
C THR A 112 -5.36 -4.34 -1.35
N PRO A 113 -4.51 -5.09 -0.62
CA PRO A 113 -4.27 -4.81 0.80
C PRO A 113 -3.77 -3.38 1.05
N PHE A 114 -2.98 -2.81 0.13
CA PHE A 114 -2.46 -1.46 0.26
C PHE A 114 -3.58 -0.41 0.11
N VAL A 115 -4.57 -0.66 -0.74
CA VAL A 115 -5.74 0.23 -0.87
C VAL A 115 -6.53 0.29 0.44
N ALA A 116 -6.67 -0.84 1.15
CA ALA A 116 -7.25 -0.87 2.48
C ALA A 116 -6.38 -0.13 3.52
N ALA A 117 -5.05 -0.26 3.46
CA ALA A 117 -4.15 0.52 4.33
C ALA A 117 -4.31 2.03 4.15
N ILE A 118 -4.41 2.50 2.90
CA ILE A 118 -4.64 3.92 2.59
C ILE A 118 -5.95 4.39 3.23
N GLY A 119 -7.04 3.64 3.06
CA GLY A 119 -8.34 3.96 3.66
C GLY A 119 -8.31 3.97 5.20
N ALA A 120 -7.50 3.10 5.81
CA ALA A 120 -7.35 3.04 7.26
C ALA A 120 -6.42 4.13 7.82
N GLY A 121 -5.42 4.55 7.06
CA GLY A 121 -4.36 5.46 7.50
C GLY A 121 -4.63 6.94 7.25
N MET A 122 -5.30 7.28 6.14
CA MET A 122 -5.51 8.68 5.76
C MET A 122 -6.47 9.41 6.71
N GLU A 123 -6.03 10.53 7.26
CA GLU A 123 -6.88 11.51 7.95
C GLU A 123 -7.07 12.75 7.09
N THR A 124 -8.23 13.42 7.15
CA THR A 124 -8.49 14.65 6.35
C THR A 124 -7.41 15.72 6.60
N ALA A 125 -6.98 15.89 7.85
CA ALA A 125 -5.96 16.87 8.22
C ALA A 125 -4.53 16.40 7.93
N ARG A 126 -4.29 15.08 7.87
CA ARG A 126 -2.97 14.46 7.67
C ARG A 126 -3.08 13.22 6.77
N PRO A 127 -3.30 13.41 5.47
CA PRO A 127 -3.55 12.29 4.56
C PRO A 127 -2.25 11.61 4.11
N ALA A 128 -1.10 12.23 4.31
CA ALA A 128 0.17 11.71 3.85
C ALA A 128 0.72 10.60 4.76
N ALA A 129 1.41 9.65 4.14
CA ALA A 129 2.19 8.62 4.80
C ALA A 129 3.67 8.97 4.84
N THR A 130 4.34 8.57 5.90
CA THR A 130 5.80 8.49 5.95
C THR A 130 6.24 7.23 5.21
N LYS A 131 7.17 7.38 4.26
CA LYS A 131 7.80 6.24 3.59
C LYS A 131 8.88 5.67 4.52
N LEU A 132 8.69 4.44 5.00
CA LEU A 132 9.57 3.82 5.99
C LEU A 132 10.83 3.23 5.36
N SER A 133 10.62 2.39 4.36
CA SER A 133 11.67 1.65 3.68
C SER A 133 11.21 1.30 2.27
N GLY A 134 12.17 0.97 1.43
CA GLY A 134 11.91 0.49 0.08
C GLY A 134 13.04 -0.43 -0.36
N GLY A 135 12.92 -0.89 -1.58
CA GLY A 135 13.90 -1.80 -2.15
C GLY A 135 13.29 -2.57 -3.29
N TRP A 136 14.17 -3.16 -4.08
CA TRP A 136 13.83 -4.01 -5.20
C TRP A 136 14.45 -5.38 -4.95
N ALA A 137 13.68 -6.44 -5.21
CA ALA A 137 14.25 -7.77 -5.32
C ALA A 137 13.72 -8.44 -6.58
N ILE A 138 14.47 -9.42 -7.06
CA ILE A 138 14.07 -10.28 -8.18
C ILE A 138 13.65 -9.43 -9.41
N GLY A 139 14.35 -8.30 -9.59
CA GLY A 139 14.17 -7.35 -10.67
C GLY A 139 13.07 -6.34 -10.38
N HIS A 140 11.83 -6.75 -10.54
CA HIS A 140 10.69 -5.83 -10.60
C HIS A 140 9.82 -5.81 -9.35
N MET A 141 10.12 -6.58 -8.30
CA MET A 141 9.31 -6.62 -7.08
C MET A 141 9.76 -5.53 -6.12
N SER A 142 8.85 -4.59 -5.84
CA SER A 142 9.09 -3.51 -4.90
C SER A 142 8.55 -3.82 -3.50
N PHE A 143 9.37 -3.52 -2.50
CA PHE A 143 9.05 -3.64 -1.07
C PHE A 143 8.83 -2.26 -0.42
N ALA A 144 8.42 -1.27 -1.20
CA ALA A 144 8.06 0.05 -0.69
C ALA A 144 7.02 -0.08 0.42
N SER A 145 7.33 0.50 1.58
CA SER A 145 6.55 0.43 2.81
C SER A 145 6.22 1.83 3.30
N TYR A 146 4.97 2.03 3.70
CA TYR A 146 4.41 3.33 4.09
C TYR A 146 3.67 3.20 5.41
N ALA A 147 3.71 4.25 6.22
CA ALA A 147 3.00 4.31 7.49
C ALA A 147 2.30 5.67 7.68
N TRP A 148 1.09 5.62 8.20
CA TRP A 148 0.32 6.78 8.63
C TRP A 148 0.30 6.84 10.16
N GLY A 149 0.08 8.04 10.71
CA GLY A 149 0.03 8.24 12.16
C GLY A 149 1.38 8.13 12.87
N VAL A 150 2.49 8.10 12.13
CA VAL A 150 3.82 8.19 12.71
C VAL A 150 4.10 9.65 13.06
N VAL A 151 4.45 9.92 14.31
CA VAL A 151 4.90 11.24 14.76
C VAL A 151 6.41 11.21 14.72
N ASP A 152 7.04 12.21 14.09
CA ASP A 152 8.49 12.37 14.17
C ASP A 152 8.86 12.60 15.64
N SER A 153 9.66 11.68 16.20
CA SER A 153 10.20 11.74 17.57
C SER A 153 11.40 12.67 17.65
#